data_AF-A0A087GYM0-F1
#
_entry.id   AF-A0A087GYM0-F1
#
_cell.length_a   1.000
_cell.length_b   1.000
_cell.length_c   1.000
_cell.angle_alpha   90.00
_cell.angle_beta   90.00
_cell.angle_gamma   90.00
#
_symmetry.space_group_name_H-M   'P 1'
#
loop_
_entity.id
_entity.type
_entity.pdbx_description
1 polymer ?
#
loop_
_entity_poly.entity_id
_entity_poly.type
_entity_poly.pdbx_seq_one_letter_code
_entity_poly.pdbx_strand_id
1 'polypeptide(L)'
;MLDWVDCCRSSKSKAWVVIDHAAKTSSCSECGFDFGYYSIEDVTVKIEEDVSDKIDTVRFGDSSNSLRNNNGVFINTTELNNASFDDLFSFRNRNSLKLDSGLISIEAMCDRLGVFETVKNQAYEIFKKVEYKSRVKNRNAFFAACIYVACRQNDMTWSIWEIFSVANGATRSDINKAIGVIAKTLKIDKNWLMRTKAAGFINRFCSRLEMGSQAVKAAQEAAKSSECVGGSSPLSVAAAVIYVIAELSDQKKTLKGIVEATGVTVNTIRKTYMHLYPHLSKIVPKWFAEAKDMEKLCIPRQRTRKI
;
A
#
# COMPACT_ATOMS: atom_id res chain seq x y z
N MET A 1 -24.42 8.55 -19.21
CA MET A 1 -25.45 9.51 -18.77
C MET A 1 -26.41 9.63 -19.93
N LEU A 2 -27.44 8.78 -19.96
CA LEU A 2 -28.45 8.82 -21.03
C LEU A 2 -29.34 10.03 -20.76
N ASP A 3 -29.32 10.99 -21.67
CA ASP A 3 -30.22 12.14 -21.67
C ASP A 3 -31.62 11.67 -22.05
N TRP A 4 -32.46 11.36 -21.06
CA TRP A 4 -33.87 11.01 -21.21
C TRP A 4 -34.73 12.24 -21.53
N VAL A 5 -34.44 12.91 -22.65
CA VAL A 5 -35.02 14.22 -22.98
C VAL A 5 -36.44 14.15 -23.56
N ASP A 6 -36.98 12.98 -23.90
CA ASP A 6 -38.30 12.87 -24.56
C ASP A 6 -39.28 11.90 -23.87
N CYS A 7 -39.40 11.95 -22.54
CA CYS A 7 -40.15 10.90 -21.82
C CYS A 7 -41.69 11.05 -21.84
N CYS A 8 -42.29 12.24 -21.94
CA CYS A 8 -43.76 12.36 -21.97
C CYS A 8 -44.24 13.08 -23.24
N ARG A 9 -44.89 12.36 -24.16
CA ARG A 9 -45.47 12.93 -25.40
C ARG A 9 -46.49 14.06 -25.11
N SER A 10 -47.06 14.10 -23.91
CA SER A 10 -48.05 15.10 -23.49
C SER A 10 -47.47 16.31 -22.75
N SER A 11 -46.26 16.22 -22.16
CA SER A 11 -45.62 17.35 -21.50
C SER A 11 -44.27 17.63 -22.16
N LYS A 12 -44.18 18.76 -22.89
CA LYS A 12 -42.94 19.25 -23.52
C LYS A 12 -41.94 19.81 -22.48
N SER A 13 -42.06 19.41 -21.22
CA SER A 13 -41.22 19.82 -20.09
C SER A 13 -40.24 18.73 -19.73
N LYS A 14 -39.13 19.15 -19.10
CA LYS A 14 -38.05 18.27 -18.66
C LYS A 14 -38.47 17.55 -17.36
N ALA A 15 -39.30 16.52 -17.49
CA ALA A 15 -39.77 15.72 -16.34
C ALA A 15 -38.73 14.67 -15.92
N TRP A 16 -38.66 14.36 -14.62
CA TRP A 16 -37.85 13.26 -14.09
C TRP A 16 -38.71 12.01 -13.87
N VAL A 17 -38.09 10.83 -14.01
CA VAL A 17 -38.74 9.53 -13.84
C VAL A 17 -38.58 9.07 -12.39
N VAL A 18 -39.69 8.76 -11.73
CA VAL A 18 -39.74 8.17 -10.39
C VAL A 18 -39.70 6.65 -10.56
N ILE A 19 -38.72 5.97 -9.96
CA ILE A 19 -38.67 4.51 -9.93
C ILE A 19 -39.12 4.04 -8.55
N ASP A 20 -40.28 3.39 -8.50
CA ASP A 20 -40.76 2.71 -7.30
C ASP A 20 -40.36 1.23 -7.38
N HIS A 21 -39.37 0.85 -6.57
CA HIS A 21 -38.87 -0.53 -6.50
C HIS A 21 -39.83 -1.47 -5.76
N ALA A 22 -40.67 -0.96 -4.86
CA ALA A 22 -41.64 -1.78 -4.12
C ALA A 22 -42.84 -2.12 -5.00
N ALA A 23 -43.36 -1.12 -5.73
CA ALA A 23 -44.43 -1.32 -6.70
C ALA A 23 -43.97 -1.94 -8.02
N LYS A 24 -42.64 -1.97 -8.27
CA LYS A 24 -42.05 -2.34 -9.56
C LYS A 24 -42.69 -1.54 -10.70
N THR A 25 -42.62 -0.22 -10.60
CA THR A 25 -43.14 0.69 -11.63
C THR A 25 -42.20 1.87 -11.78
N SER A 26 -41.98 2.32 -13.01
CA SER A 26 -41.29 3.58 -13.25
C SER A 26 -42.26 4.55 -13.91
N SER A 27 -42.48 5.69 -13.28
CA SER A 27 -43.53 6.63 -13.66
C SER A 27 -42.99 8.03 -13.87
N CYS A 28 -43.62 8.79 -14.77
CA CYS A 28 -43.31 10.20 -14.92
C CYS A 28 -43.84 11.00 -13.70
N SER A 29 -42.97 11.79 -13.07
CA SER A 29 -43.35 12.65 -11.94
C SER A 29 -44.45 13.68 -12.24
N GLU A 30 -44.56 14.13 -13.49
CA GLU A 30 -45.54 15.17 -13.88
C GLU A 30 -46.84 14.58 -14.44
N CYS A 31 -46.75 13.60 -15.34
CA CYS A 31 -47.91 13.06 -16.06
C CYS A 31 -48.45 11.75 -15.46
N GLY A 32 -47.74 11.14 -14.49
CA GLY A 32 -48.13 9.87 -13.87
C GLY A 32 -48.13 8.68 -14.84
N PHE A 33 -47.61 8.86 -16.06
CA PHE A 33 -47.56 7.83 -17.08
C PHE A 33 -46.57 6.75 -16.65
N ASP A 34 -47.03 5.49 -16.63
CA ASP A 34 -46.22 4.33 -16.29
C ASP A 34 -45.46 3.85 -17.54
N PHE A 35 -44.13 3.79 -17.42
CA PHE A 35 -43.24 3.26 -18.44
C PHE A 35 -42.99 1.74 -18.28
N GLY A 36 -43.62 1.11 -17.29
CA GLY A 36 -43.30 -0.24 -16.84
C GLY A 36 -42.04 -0.25 -15.96
N TYR A 37 -41.72 -1.39 -15.36
CA TYR A 37 -40.49 -1.53 -14.57
C TYR A 37 -39.29 -1.82 -15.45
N TYR A 38 -38.42 -0.84 -15.62
CA TYR A 38 -37.04 -1.09 -16.02
C TYR A 38 -36.17 -1.01 -14.77
N SER A 39 -35.79 -2.17 -14.21
CA SER A 39 -34.73 -2.23 -13.21
C SER A 39 -33.42 -1.81 -13.88
N ILE A 40 -33.02 -0.55 -13.74
CA ILE A 40 -31.65 -0.12 -14.02
C ILE A 40 -30.83 -0.39 -12.76
N GLU A 41 -30.80 -1.64 -12.34
CA GLU A 41 -29.84 -2.09 -11.34
C GLU A 41 -29.17 -3.31 -11.94
N ASP A 42 -27.87 -3.18 -12.19
CA ASP A 42 -26.95 -4.32 -12.16
C ASP A 42 -27.35 -5.12 -10.94
N VAL A 43 -27.96 -6.28 -11.18
CA VAL A 43 -28.49 -7.12 -10.12
C VAL A 43 -27.27 -7.63 -9.36
N THR A 44 -26.82 -6.86 -8.37
CA THR A 44 -26.15 -7.42 -7.22
C THR A 44 -27.23 -8.19 -6.49
N VAL A 45 -27.49 -9.41 -6.96
CA VAL A 45 -28.12 -10.42 -6.12
C VAL A 45 -27.14 -10.53 -4.96
N LYS A 46 -27.41 -9.80 -3.87
CA LYS A 46 -26.84 -10.13 -2.57
C LYS A 46 -27.51 -11.44 -2.21
N ILE A 47 -26.95 -12.53 -2.75
CA ILE A 47 -27.22 -13.86 -2.23
C ILE A 47 -26.77 -13.74 -0.78
N GLU A 48 -27.71 -13.98 0.15
CA GLU A 48 -27.37 -14.12 1.56
C GLU A 48 -26.25 -15.16 1.63
N GLU A 49 -25.03 -14.72 1.96
CA GLU A 49 -23.88 -15.59 2.17
C GLU A 49 -24.08 -16.35 3.49
N ASP A 50 -25.14 -17.13 3.55
CA ASP A 50 -25.43 -18.02 4.65
C ASP A 50 -24.65 -19.32 4.41
N VAL A 51 -23.59 -19.46 5.22
CA VAL A 51 -22.87 -20.70 5.55
C VAL A 51 -21.77 -21.09 4.57
N SER A 52 -20.53 -20.89 5.05
CA SER A 52 -19.22 -21.13 4.43
C SER A 52 -18.92 -22.54 3.92
N ASP A 53 -19.86 -23.49 3.97
CA ASP A 53 -19.60 -24.91 3.67
C ASP A 53 -20.58 -25.54 2.66
N LYS A 54 -21.49 -24.77 2.06
CA LYS A 54 -22.41 -25.29 1.03
C LYS A 54 -22.04 -24.76 -0.36
N ILE A 55 -21.91 -25.68 -1.32
CA ILE A 55 -21.72 -25.34 -2.73
C ILE A 55 -22.97 -24.60 -3.20
N ASP A 56 -22.80 -23.35 -3.63
CA ASP A 56 -23.88 -22.54 -4.20
C ASP A 56 -24.26 -23.10 -5.57
N THR A 57 -25.38 -23.82 -5.61
CA THR A 57 -25.92 -24.43 -6.83
C THR A 57 -26.67 -23.44 -7.73
N VAL A 58 -26.88 -22.21 -7.27
CA VAL A 58 -27.61 -21.15 -7.98
C VAL A 58 -26.64 -20.07 -8.51
N ARG A 59 -25.33 -20.23 -8.30
CA ARG A 59 -24.29 -19.32 -8.82
C ARG A 59 -24.12 -19.49 -10.34
N PHE A 60 -24.83 -18.67 -11.11
CA PHE A 60 -24.70 -18.62 -12.58
C PHE A 60 -23.55 -17.74 -13.08
N GLY A 61 -22.81 -17.08 -12.19
CA GLY A 61 -21.67 -16.23 -12.54
C GLY A 61 -20.61 -16.21 -11.45
N ASP A 62 -19.35 -16.38 -11.86
CA ASP A 62 -18.21 -16.16 -10.97
C ASP A 62 -17.88 -14.68 -10.86
N SER A 63 -17.54 -14.25 -9.64
CA SER A 63 -17.04 -12.91 -9.37
C SER A 63 -15.60 -12.82 -9.84
N SER A 64 -15.40 -12.84 -11.15
CA SER A 64 -14.08 -12.61 -11.72
C SER A 64 -13.73 -11.12 -11.57
N ASN A 65 -12.61 -10.83 -10.93
CA ASN A 65 -12.16 -9.45 -10.78
C ASN A 65 -11.65 -8.95 -12.15
N SER A 66 -12.54 -8.36 -12.94
CA SER A 66 -12.24 -7.81 -14.27
C SER A 66 -11.20 -6.70 -14.25
N LEU A 67 -10.92 -6.09 -13.09
CA LEU A 67 -9.80 -5.17 -12.90
C LEU A 67 -8.47 -5.92 -12.84
N ARG A 68 -8.47 -7.16 -12.32
CA ARG A 68 -7.29 -8.01 -12.10
C ARG A 68 -7.00 -8.98 -13.26
N ASN A 69 -8.00 -9.36 -14.05
CA ASN A 69 -7.82 -10.11 -15.30
C ASN A 69 -8.16 -9.24 -16.52
N ASN A 70 -7.44 -9.33 -17.64
CA ASN A 70 -7.70 -8.47 -18.82
C ASN A 70 -8.94 -8.95 -19.60
N ASN A 71 -10.10 -8.97 -18.93
CA ASN A 71 -11.38 -9.46 -19.45
C ASN A 71 -11.33 -10.89 -20.02
N GLY A 72 -10.29 -11.66 -19.68
CA GLY A 72 -10.15 -13.04 -20.08
C GLY A 72 -11.09 -13.91 -19.26
N VAL A 73 -12.04 -14.57 -19.91
CA VAL A 73 -12.85 -15.63 -19.30
C VAL A 73 -12.07 -16.93 -19.46
N PHE A 74 -11.68 -17.54 -18.34
CA PHE A 74 -10.99 -18.83 -18.34
C PHE A 74 -11.81 -19.82 -17.52
N ILE A 75 -12.24 -20.89 -18.17
CA ILE A 75 -12.88 -22.02 -17.51
C ILE A 75 -11.82 -23.11 -17.42
N ASN A 76 -11.45 -23.50 -16.19
CA ASN A 76 -10.57 -24.62 -15.98
C ASN A 76 -11.38 -25.90 -16.13
N THR A 77 -11.32 -26.54 -17.30
CA THR A 77 -11.85 -27.89 -17.49
C THR A 77 -10.86 -28.90 -16.94
N THR A 78 -11.10 -29.41 -15.74
CA THR A 78 -10.47 -30.64 -15.27
C THR A 78 -11.33 -31.82 -15.76
N GLU A 79 -11.26 -32.16 -17.04
CA GLU A 79 -11.97 -33.36 -17.52
C GLU A 79 -11.03 -34.56 -17.63
N LEU A 80 -11.51 -35.61 -16.97
CA LEU A 80 -11.10 -37.00 -17.07
C LEU A 80 -11.07 -37.43 -18.55
N ASN A 81 -10.04 -38.20 -18.89
CA ASN A 81 -9.85 -39.02 -20.09
C ASN A 81 -9.17 -38.34 -21.29
N ASN A 82 -7.89 -38.71 -21.46
CA ASN A 82 -7.15 -38.85 -22.72
C ASN A 82 -6.84 -37.60 -23.55
N ALA A 83 -6.91 -36.39 -23.00
CA ALA A 83 -6.22 -35.25 -23.60
C ALA A 83 -4.78 -35.16 -23.06
N SER A 84 -3.78 -35.08 -23.95
CA SER A 84 -2.37 -34.91 -23.55
C SER A 84 -2.18 -33.58 -22.83
N PHE A 85 -1.51 -33.62 -21.69
CA PHE A 85 -1.22 -32.46 -20.84
C PHE A 85 -0.56 -31.31 -21.62
N ASP A 86 0.25 -31.62 -22.64
CA ASP A 86 0.98 -30.62 -23.45
C ASP A 86 0.09 -29.77 -24.40
N ASP A 87 -1.04 -30.30 -24.87
CA ASP A 87 -1.95 -29.55 -25.75
C ASP A 87 -2.73 -28.48 -24.97
N LEU A 88 -3.08 -28.78 -23.71
CA LEU A 88 -3.78 -27.85 -22.80
C LEU A 88 -2.93 -26.62 -22.44
N PHE A 89 -1.62 -26.77 -22.27
CA PHE A 89 -0.73 -25.63 -22.00
C PHE A 89 -0.45 -24.80 -23.26
N SER A 90 -0.61 -25.37 -24.46
CA SER A 90 -0.35 -24.69 -25.73
C SER A 90 -1.44 -23.66 -26.10
N PHE A 91 -2.71 -23.92 -25.74
CA PHE A 91 -3.82 -22.96 -25.88
C PHE A 91 -3.77 -21.82 -24.86
N ARG A 92 -2.99 -21.97 -23.79
CA ARG A 92 -2.84 -20.94 -22.76
C ARG A 92 -1.95 -19.83 -23.29
N ASN A 93 -2.55 -18.71 -23.68
CA ASN A 93 -1.86 -17.56 -24.25
C ASN A 93 -0.65 -17.17 -23.37
N ARG A 94 0.59 -17.24 -23.90
CA ARG A 94 1.84 -17.03 -23.14
C ARG A 94 1.90 -15.68 -22.41
N ASN A 95 1.10 -14.70 -22.82
CA ASN A 95 1.01 -13.40 -22.17
C ASN A 95 0.15 -13.44 -20.88
N SER A 96 -0.90 -14.27 -20.82
CA SER A 96 -1.73 -14.46 -19.62
C SER A 96 -0.93 -15.09 -18.47
N LEU A 97 -0.15 -16.13 -18.77
CA LEU A 97 0.74 -16.80 -17.80
C LEU A 97 1.80 -15.87 -17.21
N LYS A 98 2.31 -14.91 -18.00
CA LYS A 98 3.30 -13.93 -17.52
C LYS A 98 2.66 -12.94 -16.54
N LEU A 99 1.46 -12.44 -16.85
CA LEU A 99 0.68 -11.58 -15.96
C LEU A 99 0.36 -12.32 -14.65
N ASP A 100 -0.16 -13.55 -14.74
CA ASP A 100 -0.49 -14.38 -13.57
C ASP A 100 0.73 -14.64 -12.69
N SER A 101 1.88 -14.98 -13.29
CA SER A 101 3.12 -15.18 -12.53
C SER A 101 3.60 -13.91 -11.81
N GLY A 102 3.34 -12.74 -12.38
CA GLY A 102 3.66 -11.45 -11.78
C GLY A 102 2.74 -11.10 -10.62
N LEU A 103 1.43 -11.37 -10.76
CA LEU A 103 0.45 -11.17 -9.70
C LEU A 103 0.78 -12.03 -8.48
N ILE A 104 1.06 -13.32 -8.68
CA ILE A 104 1.45 -14.25 -7.58
C ILE A 104 2.71 -13.75 -6.87
N SER A 105 3.69 -13.25 -7.62
CA SER A 105 4.94 -12.74 -7.05
C SER A 105 4.72 -11.46 -6.22
N ILE A 106 3.88 -10.54 -6.71
CA ILE A 106 3.51 -9.32 -5.98
C ILE A 106 2.75 -9.68 -4.70
N GLU A 107 1.81 -10.63 -4.77
CA GLU A 107 1.03 -11.12 -3.63
C GLU A 107 1.95 -11.63 -2.52
N ALA A 108 2.86 -12.55 -2.87
CA ALA A 108 3.83 -13.11 -1.94
C ALA A 108 4.75 -12.05 -1.30
N MET A 109 5.14 -11.00 -2.04
CA MET A 109 5.92 -9.89 -1.49
C MET A 109 5.10 -9.01 -0.55
N CYS A 110 3.85 -8.70 -0.91
CA CYS A 110 2.94 -7.92 -0.07
C CYS A 110 2.60 -8.65 1.23
N ASP A 111 2.41 -9.96 1.19
CA ASP A 111 2.16 -10.79 2.39
C ASP A 111 3.34 -10.77 3.35
N ARG A 112 4.57 -10.88 2.83
CA ARG A 112 5.79 -10.77 3.64
C ARG A 112 5.96 -9.38 4.27
N LEU A 113 5.49 -8.33 3.60
CA LEU A 113 5.51 -6.96 4.12
C LEU A 113 4.33 -6.65 5.05
N GLY A 114 3.28 -7.50 5.09
CA GLY A 114 2.07 -7.24 5.85
C GLY A 114 1.27 -6.04 5.34
N VAL A 115 1.23 -5.84 4.01
CA VAL A 115 0.56 -4.70 3.37
C VAL A 115 -0.95 -4.95 3.22
N PHE A 116 -1.77 -3.92 3.44
CA PHE A 116 -3.23 -3.99 3.30
C PHE A 116 -3.69 -4.32 1.87
N GLU A 117 -4.86 -4.95 1.76
CA GLU A 117 -5.47 -5.38 0.49
C GLU A 117 -5.70 -4.22 -0.50
N THR A 118 -6.03 -3.03 0.01
CA THR A 118 -6.18 -1.81 -0.80
C THR A 118 -4.90 -1.48 -1.58
N VAL A 119 -3.75 -1.59 -0.91
CA VAL A 119 -2.44 -1.30 -1.49
C VAL A 119 -1.99 -2.43 -2.41
N LYS A 120 -2.35 -3.69 -2.11
CA LYS A 120 -2.13 -4.83 -3.01
C LYS A 120 -2.86 -4.63 -4.34
N ASN A 121 -4.14 -4.30 -4.29
CA ASN A 121 -4.95 -4.02 -5.48
C ASN A 121 -4.39 -2.86 -6.30
N GLN A 122 -3.97 -1.79 -5.65
CA GLN A 122 -3.32 -0.67 -6.34
C GLN A 122 -1.98 -1.05 -6.96
N ALA A 123 -1.18 -1.90 -6.31
CA ALA A 123 0.05 -2.42 -6.89
C ALA A 123 -0.22 -3.23 -8.17
N TYR A 124 -1.29 -4.03 -8.20
CA TYR A 124 -1.71 -4.75 -9.41
C TYR A 124 -2.14 -3.82 -10.53
N GLU A 125 -2.89 -2.77 -10.23
CA GLU A 125 -3.25 -1.77 -11.25
C GLU A 125 -2.03 -1.09 -11.85
N ILE A 126 -1.07 -0.68 -11.01
CA ILE A 126 0.17 -0.07 -11.46
C ILE A 126 0.96 -1.05 -12.33
N PHE A 127 1.06 -2.31 -11.89
CA PHE A 127 1.73 -3.36 -12.63
C PHE A 127 1.14 -3.51 -14.04
N LYS A 128 -0.19 -3.64 -14.16
CA LYS A 128 -0.88 -3.73 -15.46
C LYS A 128 -0.66 -2.51 -16.36
N LYS A 129 -0.79 -1.30 -15.79
CA LYS A 129 -0.64 -0.04 -16.53
C LYS A 129 0.78 0.11 -17.10
N VAL A 130 1.79 -0.40 -16.39
CA VAL A 130 3.20 -0.19 -16.73
C VAL A 130 3.81 -1.38 -17.48
N GLU A 131 3.37 -2.62 -17.26
CA GLU A 131 3.91 -3.81 -17.95
C GLU A 131 3.80 -3.70 -19.48
N TYR A 132 2.69 -3.15 -19.98
CA TYR A 132 2.54 -2.92 -21.43
C TYR A 132 3.61 -1.96 -22.01
N LYS A 133 4.15 -1.06 -21.19
CA LYS A 133 5.03 0.04 -21.63
C LYS A 133 6.49 -0.12 -21.21
N SER A 134 6.80 -1.07 -20.33
CA SER A 134 8.08 -1.11 -19.62
C SER A 134 8.90 -2.36 -19.92
N ARG A 135 10.13 -2.17 -20.40
CA ARG A 135 11.13 -3.24 -20.59
C ARG A 135 12.11 -3.29 -19.42
N VAL A 136 11.65 -3.58 -18.21
CA VAL A 136 12.58 -3.78 -17.07
C VAL A 136 13.22 -5.17 -17.19
N LYS A 137 14.56 -5.22 -17.13
CA LYS A 137 15.34 -6.48 -17.19
C LYS A 137 15.00 -7.42 -16.02
N ASN A 138 14.95 -6.88 -14.79
CA ASN A 138 14.66 -7.64 -13.57
C ASN A 138 13.19 -7.49 -13.17
N ARG A 139 12.41 -8.58 -13.33
CA ARG A 139 10.98 -8.61 -12.99
C ARG A 139 10.71 -8.43 -11.50
N ASN A 140 11.48 -9.08 -10.63
CA ASN A 140 11.31 -8.93 -9.18
C ASN A 140 11.57 -7.49 -8.70
N ALA A 141 12.55 -6.80 -9.32
CA ALA A 141 12.80 -5.39 -9.04
C ALA A 141 11.64 -4.49 -9.50
N PHE A 142 10.96 -4.87 -10.59
CA PHE A 142 9.80 -4.17 -11.11
C PHE A 142 8.57 -4.35 -10.22
N PHE A 143 8.28 -5.57 -9.77
CA PHE A 143 7.21 -5.87 -8.82
C PHE A 143 7.41 -5.10 -7.50
N ALA A 144 8.63 -5.16 -6.95
CA ALA A 144 9.01 -4.41 -5.75
C ALA A 144 8.81 -2.89 -5.91
N ALA A 145 9.13 -2.35 -7.08
CA ALA A 145 8.91 -0.94 -7.40
C ALA A 145 7.42 -0.58 -7.53
N CYS A 146 6.58 -1.48 -8.06
CA CYS A 146 5.12 -1.27 -8.11
C CYS A 146 4.53 -1.18 -6.71
N ILE A 147 4.94 -2.09 -5.82
CA ILE A 147 4.54 -2.08 -4.40
C ILE A 147 4.99 -0.78 -3.73
N TYR A 148 6.23 -0.34 -3.95
CA TYR A 148 6.72 0.92 -3.39
C TYR A 148 5.86 2.12 -3.80
N VAL A 149 5.53 2.24 -5.08
CA VAL A 149 4.72 3.35 -5.58
C VAL A 149 3.30 3.28 -5.03
N ALA A 150 2.69 2.10 -4.96
CA ALA A 150 1.37 1.90 -4.36
C ALA A 150 1.36 2.30 -2.87
N CYS A 151 2.35 1.86 -2.10
CA CYS A 151 2.49 2.24 -0.69
C CYS A 151 2.57 3.77 -0.53
N ARG A 152 3.37 4.43 -1.37
CA ARG A 152 3.53 5.90 -1.34
C ARG A 152 2.24 6.63 -1.67
N GLN A 153 1.44 6.12 -2.60
CA GLN A 153 0.15 6.71 -2.95
C GLN A 153 -0.92 6.56 -1.86
N ASN A 154 -0.78 5.59 -0.95
CA ASN A 154 -1.66 5.41 0.21
C ASN A 154 -1.09 6.03 1.50
N ASP A 155 -0.14 6.96 1.39
CA ASP A 155 0.56 7.58 2.52
C ASP A 155 1.28 6.60 3.46
N MET A 156 1.49 5.35 3.02
CA MET A 156 2.27 4.36 3.75
C MET A 156 3.75 4.45 3.37
N THR A 157 4.57 4.85 4.33
CA THR A 157 6.01 5.00 4.09
C THR A 157 6.75 3.69 4.31
N TRP A 158 7.15 3.04 3.22
CA TRP A 158 8.13 1.96 3.23
C TRP A 158 9.50 2.49 2.79
N SER A 159 10.56 2.02 3.42
CA SER A 159 11.91 2.34 2.96
C SER A 159 12.27 1.43 1.79
N ILE A 160 13.13 1.93 0.89
CA ILE A 160 13.65 1.12 -0.23
C ILE A 160 14.39 -0.11 0.30
N TRP A 161 14.98 -0.03 1.49
CA TRP A 161 15.72 -1.14 2.10
C TRP A 161 14.80 -2.28 2.57
N GLU A 162 13.64 -1.94 3.14
CA GLU A 162 12.63 -2.94 3.53
C GLU A 162 12.05 -3.63 2.30
N ILE A 163 11.73 -2.89 1.25
CA ILE A 163 11.24 -3.47 0.01
C ILE A 163 12.31 -4.33 -0.67
N PHE A 164 13.56 -3.90 -0.61
CA PHE A 164 14.68 -4.69 -1.11
C PHE A 164 14.82 -6.02 -0.36
N SER A 165 14.57 -6.06 0.96
CA SER A 165 14.67 -7.31 1.74
C SER A 165 13.66 -8.39 1.35
N VAL A 166 12.52 -8.03 0.76
CA VAL A 166 11.53 -9.01 0.28
C VAL A 166 11.70 -9.36 -1.20
N ALA A 167 12.45 -8.54 -1.95
CA ALA A 167 12.65 -8.66 -3.38
C ALA A 167 13.86 -9.55 -3.71
N ASN A 168 13.68 -10.88 -3.63
CA ASN A 168 14.73 -11.84 -3.93
C ASN A 168 15.29 -11.67 -5.35
N GLY A 169 16.62 -11.63 -5.48
CA GLY A 169 17.33 -11.52 -6.77
C GLY A 169 17.31 -10.15 -7.43
N ALA A 170 16.73 -9.12 -6.80
CA ALA A 170 16.83 -7.73 -7.25
C ALA A 170 18.05 -7.04 -6.64
N THR A 171 18.61 -6.03 -7.32
CA THR A 171 19.57 -5.10 -6.70
C THR A 171 18.89 -3.79 -6.34
N ARG A 172 19.41 -3.07 -5.33
CA ARG A 172 18.89 -1.74 -4.95
C ARG A 172 18.89 -0.75 -6.13
N SER A 173 19.90 -0.82 -6.99
CA SER A 173 20.00 0.02 -8.19
C SER A 173 18.86 -0.28 -9.16
N ASP A 174 18.52 -1.56 -9.35
CA ASP A 174 17.45 -1.97 -10.25
C ASP A 174 16.08 -1.52 -9.74
N ILE A 175 15.82 -1.62 -8.43
CA ILE A 175 14.57 -1.12 -7.83
C ILE A 175 14.45 0.40 -8.06
N ASN A 176 15.51 1.17 -7.82
CA ASN A 176 15.50 2.62 -8.07
C ASN A 176 15.29 2.98 -9.54
N LYS A 177 15.87 2.21 -10.47
CA LYS A 177 15.66 2.39 -11.91
C LYS A 177 14.20 2.08 -12.26
N ALA A 178 13.65 0.98 -11.75
CA ALA A 178 12.26 0.58 -11.99
C ALA A 178 11.27 1.62 -11.43
N ILE A 179 11.49 2.15 -10.23
CA ILE A 179 10.70 3.27 -9.68
C ILE A 179 10.72 4.47 -10.63
N GLY A 180 11.90 4.81 -11.18
CA GLY A 180 12.02 5.89 -12.16
C GLY A 180 11.24 5.66 -13.45
N VAL A 181 11.19 4.42 -13.94
CA VAL A 181 10.40 4.07 -15.14
C VAL A 181 8.90 4.13 -14.86
N ILE A 182 8.46 3.60 -13.72
CA ILE A 182 7.05 3.66 -13.29
C ILE A 182 6.61 5.11 -13.12
N ALA A 183 7.40 5.93 -12.43
CA ALA A 183 7.11 7.35 -12.21
C ALA A 183 6.93 8.11 -13.53
N LYS A 184 7.82 7.88 -14.52
CA LYS A 184 7.69 8.46 -15.87
C LYS A 184 6.41 8.00 -16.58
N THR A 185 6.08 6.71 -16.46
CA THR A 185 4.92 6.12 -17.14
C THR A 185 3.60 6.63 -16.58
N LEU A 186 3.53 6.78 -15.25
CA LEU A 186 2.36 7.29 -14.54
C LEU A 186 2.31 8.82 -14.44
N LYS A 187 3.31 9.53 -14.99
CA LYS A 187 3.48 10.98 -14.87
C LYS A 187 3.48 11.48 -13.41
N ILE A 188 4.08 10.70 -12.52
CA ILE A 188 4.24 11.04 -11.10
C ILE A 188 5.61 11.67 -10.89
N ASP A 189 5.67 12.70 -10.06
CA ASP A 189 6.93 13.32 -9.67
C ASP A 189 7.83 12.34 -8.90
N LYS A 190 8.94 11.94 -9.54
CA LYS A 190 9.95 11.07 -8.92
C LYS A 190 10.49 11.66 -7.61
N ASN A 191 10.63 12.99 -7.53
CA ASN A 191 11.11 13.65 -6.33
C ASN A 191 10.16 13.47 -5.15
N TRP A 192 8.85 13.51 -5.40
CA TRP A 192 7.86 13.26 -4.35
C TRP A 192 7.92 11.80 -3.87
N LEU A 193 8.09 10.83 -4.77
CA LEU A 193 8.26 9.42 -4.40
C LEU A 193 9.48 9.22 -3.49
N MET A 194 10.62 9.82 -3.84
CA MET A 194 11.88 9.63 -3.11
C MET A 194 11.97 10.44 -1.82
N ARG A 195 11.23 11.56 -1.68
CA ARG A 195 11.21 12.38 -0.46
C ARG A 195 10.44 11.67 0.65
N THR A 196 11.16 10.93 1.48
CA THR A 196 10.57 10.24 2.63
C THR A 196 10.77 11.06 3.90
N LYS A 197 9.72 11.19 4.71
CA LYS A 197 9.73 11.89 5.99
C LYS A 197 10.03 10.92 7.13
N ALA A 198 10.76 11.37 8.15
CA ALA A 198 11.08 10.55 9.31
C ALA A 198 9.80 10.18 10.08
N ALA A 199 8.85 11.13 10.17
CA ALA A 199 7.59 10.96 10.89
C ALA A 199 6.73 9.79 10.38
N GLY A 200 6.79 9.46 9.08
CA GLY A 200 6.02 8.35 8.51
C GLY A 200 6.44 6.98 9.05
N PHE A 201 7.71 6.84 9.43
CA PHE A 201 8.26 5.58 9.94
C PHE A 201 7.93 5.32 11.41
N ILE A 202 7.70 6.38 12.19
CA ILE A 202 7.56 6.32 13.65
C ILE A 202 6.41 5.40 14.05
N ASN A 203 5.22 5.57 13.47
CA ASN A 203 4.04 4.78 13.86
C ASN A 203 4.26 3.28 13.75
N ARG A 204 4.82 2.84 12.62
CA ARG A 204 5.06 1.43 12.36
C ARG A 204 6.10 0.87 13.32
N PHE A 205 7.22 1.56 13.51
CA PHE A 205 8.29 1.09 14.39
C PHE A 205 7.90 1.12 15.86
N CYS A 206 7.18 2.15 16.31
CA CYS A 206 6.63 2.21 17.66
C CYS A 206 5.60 1.10 17.92
N SER A 207 4.77 0.76 16.94
CA SER A 207 3.84 -0.36 17.04
C SER A 207 4.58 -1.70 17.18
N ARG A 208 5.62 -1.92 16.38
CA ARG A 208 6.46 -3.14 16.46
C ARG A 208 7.25 -3.24 17.77
N LEU A 209 7.58 -2.10 18.38
CA LEU A 209 8.27 -2.04 19.67
C LEU A 209 7.31 -2.03 20.86
N GLU A 210 5.99 -2.05 20.63
CA GLU A 210 4.96 -1.97 21.68
C GLU A 210 5.21 -0.78 22.63
N MET A 211 5.34 0.42 22.06
CA MET A 211 5.50 1.65 22.83
C MET A 211 4.15 2.22 23.26
N GLY A 212 4.11 2.83 24.45
CA GLY A 212 2.91 3.52 24.95
C GLY A 212 2.48 4.68 24.05
N SER A 213 1.17 4.95 23.99
CA SER A 213 0.56 5.95 23.10
C SER A 213 1.12 7.37 23.29
N GLN A 214 1.46 7.75 24.52
CA GLN A 214 2.13 9.03 24.83
C GLN A 214 3.53 9.11 24.20
N ALA A 215 4.32 8.04 24.30
CA ALA A 215 5.65 7.98 23.71
C ALA A 215 5.59 8.02 22.17
N VAL A 216 4.58 7.40 21.55
CA VAL A 216 4.38 7.47 20.09
C VAL A 216 4.09 8.91 19.63
N LYS A 217 3.21 9.62 20.33
CA LYS A 217 2.90 11.03 20.02
C LYS A 217 4.15 11.91 20.16
N ALA A 218 4.90 11.75 21.25
CA ALA A 218 6.16 12.45 21.44
C ALA A 218 7.16 12.15 20.32
N ALA A 219 7.22 10.89 19.86
CA ALA A 219 8.12 10.48 18.77
C ALA A 219 7.74 11.05 17.42
N GLN A 220 6.45 11.18 17.14
CA GLN A 220 5.99 11.85 15.93
C GLN A 220 6.35 13.34 15.92
N GLU A 221 6.13 14.04 17.04
CA GLU A 221 6.48 15.46 17.18
C GLU A 221 7.99 15.67 17.06
N ALA A 222 8.78 14.85 17.77
CA ALA A 222 10.22 14.87 17.69
C ALA A 222 10.73 14.57 16.28
N ALA A 223 10.17 13.58 15.59
CA ALA A 223 10.56 13.27 14.22
C ALA A 223 10.31 14.44 13.28
N LYS A 224 9.18 15.14 13.40
CA LYS A 224 8.87 16.34 12.60
C LYS A 224 9.86 17.48 12.88
N SER A 225 10.16 17.75 14.15
CA SER A 225 11.12 18.80 14.54
C SER A 225 12.56 18.47 14.14
N SER A 226 12.89 17.17 14.05
CA SER A 226 14.22 16.70 13.64
C SER A 226 14.48 16.79 12.12
N GLU A 227 13.46 17.03 11.29
CA GLU A 227 13.63 17.16 9.83
C GLU A 227 14.52 18.37 9.46
N CYS A 228 14.64 19.34 10.36
CA CYS A 228 15.55 20.48 10.23
C CYS A 228 17.04 20.10 10.41
N VAL A 229 17.33 18.95 11.03
CA VAL A 229 18.68 18.48 11.29
C VAL A 229 19.19 17.73 10.06
N GLY A 230 19.73 18.49 9.10
CA GLY A 230 20.29 17.95 7.85
C GLY A 230 21.44 16.98 8.08
N GLY A 231 21.67 16.07 7.13
CA GLY A 231 22.87 15.23 7.06
C GLY A 231 22.68 13.73 7.32
N SER A 232 21.49 13.30 7.78
CA SER A 232 21.19 11.88 8.02
C SER A 232 19.99 11.39 7.20
N SER A 233 19.97 10.09 6.87
CA SER A 233 18.84 9.52 6.16
C SER A 233 17.59 9.52 7.05
N PRO A 234 16.38 9.81 6.53
CA PRO A 234 15.15 9.90 7.31
C PRO A 234 14.85 8.64 8.15
N LEU A 235 15.23 7.47 7.63
CA LEU A 235 15.10 6.20 8.33
C LEU A 235 16.00 6.15 9.59
N SER A 236 17.25 6.61 9.47
CA SER A 236 18.19 6.63 10.59
C SER A 236 17.80 7.67 11.64
N VAL A 237 17.26 8.81 11.18
CA VAL A 237 16.69 9.84 12.07
C VAL A 237 15.52 9.28 12.85
N ALA A 238 14.58 8.59 12.20
CA ALA A 238 13.45 7.95 12.88
C ALA A 238 13.93 6.94 13.94
N ALA A 239 14.90 6.08 13.62
CA ALA A 239 15.46 5.12 14.57
C ALA A 239 16.14 5.80 15.78
N ALA A 240 16.86 6.91 15.56
CA ALA A 240 17.50 7.67 16.63
C ALA A 240 16.48 8.39 17.53
N VAL A 241 15.43 8.97 16.95
CA VAL A 241 14.34 9.61 17.71
C VAL A 241 13.62 8.59 18.59
N ILE A 242 13.32 7.40 18.05
CA ILE A 242 12.72 6.31 18.82
C ILE A 242 13.64 5.89 19.96
N TYR A 243 14.95 5.79 19.73
CA TYR A 243 15.92 5.45 20.78
C TYR A 243 15.92 6.49 21.91
N VAL A 244 15.94 7.79 21.59
CA VAL A 244 15.89 8.87 22.58
C VAL A 244 14.64 8.75 23.44
N ILE A 245 13.49 8.56 22.81
CA ILE A 245 12.20 8.55 23.50
C ILE A 245 11.99 7.27 24.28
N ALA A 246 12.50 6.13 23.80
CA ALA A 246 12.49 4.88 24.53
C ALA A 246 13.38 4.95 25.79
N GLU A 247 14.46 5.73 25.78
CA GLU A 247 15.31 5.91 26.97
C GLU A 247 14.69 6.91 27.96
N LEU A 248 13.92 7.90 27.48
CA LEU A 248 13.15 8.84 28.31
C LEU A 248 11.84 8.24 28.84
N SER A 249 11.32 7.21 28.18
CA SER A 249 10.12 6.49 28.62
C SER A 249 10.46 5.50 29.73
N ASP A 250 9.49 5.26 30.61
CA ASP A 250 9.60 4.27 31.68
C ASP A 250 9.84 2.83 31.16
N GLN A 251 9.33 2.54 29.95
CA GLN A 251 9.58 1.27 29.25
C GLN A 251 10.85 1.32 28.41
N LYS A 252 11.99 1.10 29.04
CA LYS A 252 13.28 1.03 28.33
C LYS A 252 13.28 -0.10 27.30
N LYS A 253 13.47 0.26 26.03
CA LYS A 253 13.62 -0.71 24.94
C LYS A 253 15.09 -0.97 24.66
N THR A 254 15.46 -2.22 24.46
CA THR A 254 16.85 -2.57 24.17
C THR A 254 17.27 -2.04 22.79
N LEU A 255 18.52 -1.60 22.66
CA LEU A 255 19.11 -1.22 21.37
C LEU A 255 18.97 -2.32 20.31
N LYS A 256 19.06 -3.59 20.72
CA LYS A 256 18.87 -4.74 19.84
C LYS A 256 17.45 -4.79 19.28
N GLY A 257 16.43 -4.60 20.12
CA GLY A 257 15.04 -4.55 19.66
C GLY A 257 14.78 -3.41 18.68
N ILE A 258 15.39 -2.24 18.89
CA ILE A 258 15.25 -1.10 17.96
C ILE A 258 15.90 -1.41 16.61
N VAL A 259 17.07 -2.05 16.61
CA VAL A 259 17.77 -2.48 15.39
C VAL A 259 16.94 -3.50 14.62
N GLU A 260 16.34 -4.46 15.32
CA GLU A 260 15.47 -5.46 14.71
C GLU A 260 14.19 -4.86 14.12
N ALA A 261 13.60 -3.89 14.82
CA ALA A 261 12.39 -3.21 14.36
C ALA A 261 12.64 -2.30 13.15
N THR A 262 13.78 -1.60 13.11
CA THR A 262 14.10 -0.58 12.10
C THR A 262 14.98 -1.09 10.94
N GLY A 263 15.70 -2.20 11.13
CA GLY A 263 16.70 -2.71 10.20
C GLY A 263 17.97 -1.85 10.08
N VAL A 264 18.13 -0.84 10.93
CA VAL A 264 19.28 0.09 10.90
C VAL A 264 20.39 -0.42 11.82
N THR A 265 21.64 -0.37 11.36
CA THR A 265 22.78 -0.82 12.19
C THR A 265 22.97 0.03 13.44
N VAL A 266 23.42 -0.59 14.54
CA VAL A 266 23.68 0.09 15.82
C VAL A 266 24.61 1.30 15.66
N ASN A 267 25.64 1.18 14.82
CA ASN A 267 26.61 2.24 14.59
C ASN A 267 25.97 3.45 13.89
N THR A 268 25.05 3.21 12.96
CA THR A 268 24.31 4.29 12.31
C THR A 268 23.43 5.02 13.32
N ILE A 269 22.67 4.29 14.15
CA ILE A 269 21.82 4.88 15.20
C ILE A 269 22.64 5.75 16.15
N ARG A 270 23.82 5.26 16.59
CA ARG A 270 24.71 6.03 17.46
C ARG A 270 25.26 7.29 16.79
N LYS A 271 25.67 7.21 15.52
CA LYS A 271 26.16 8.37 14.76
C LYS A 271 25.06 9.41 14.54
N THR A 272 23.85 8.97 14.22
CA THR A 272 22.72 9.90 14.05
C THR A 272 22.30 10.49 15.39
N TYR A 273 22.29 9.70 16.46
CA TYR A 273 22.05 10.21 17.81
C TYR A 273 23.04 11.31 18.20
N MET A 274 24.34 11.16 17.89
CA MET A 274 25.34 12.21 18.09
C MET A 274 24.99 13.52 17.39
N HIS A 275 24.47 13.41 16.17
CA HIS A 275 24.10 14.57 15.37
C HIS A 275 22.81 15.24 15.87
N LEU A 276 21.90 14.46 16.47
CA LEU A 276 20.67 14.98 17.07
C LEU A 276 20.89 15.56 18.48
N TYR A 277 21.89 15.07 19.22
CA TYR A 277 22.16 15.45 20.62
C TYR A 277 22.16 16.97 20.90
N PRO A 278 22.82 17.83 20.09
CA PRO A 278 22.87 19.27 20.34
C PRO A 278 21.51 19.95 20.22
N HIS A 279 20.57 19.33 19.50
CA HIS A 279 19.27 19.88 19.17
C HIS A 279 18.13 19.19 19.94
N LEU A 280 18.44 18.24 20.83
CA LEU A 280 17.44 17.47 21.58
C LEU A 280 16.47 18.36 22.36
N SER A 281 16.94 19.48 22.92
CA SER A 281 16.12 20.44 23.67
C SER A 281 15.04 21.14 22.86
N LYS A 282 15.19 21.18 21.53
CA LYS A 282 14.19 21.72 20.60
C LYS A 282 13.36 20.62 19.96
N ILE A 283 13.88 19.40 19.89
CA ILE A 283 13.26 18.27 19.21
C ILE A 283 12.26 17.56 20.13
N VAL A 284 12.65 17.29 21.38
CA VAL A 284 11.80 16.59 22.33
C VAL A 284 10.74 17.55 22.86
N PRO A 285 9.46 17.17 22.82
CA PRO A 285 8.41 18.04 23.34
C PRO A 285 8.51 18.22 24.86
N LYS A 286 8.35 19.46 25.31
CA LYS A 286 8.46 19.85 26.72
C LYS A 286 7.47 19.14 27.65
N TRP A 287 6.33 18.69 27.11
CA TRP A 287 5.31 17.98 27.89
C TRP A 287 5.68 16.53 28.19
N PHE A 288 6.64 15.95 27.45
CA PHE A 288 7.02 14.54 27.58
C PHE A 288 8.24 14.33 28.50
N ALA A 289 9.22 15.23 28.44
CA ALA A 289 10.41 15.14 29.27
C ALA A 289 10.93 16.53 29.65
N GLU A 290 11.35 16.68 30.90
CA GLU A 290 12.03 17.89 31.38
C GLU A 290 13.53 17.85 31.05
N ALA A 291 14.20 19.00 31.09
CA ALA A 291 15.63 19.12 30.80
C ALA A 291 16.52 18.20 31.68
N LYS A 292 16.07 17.88 32.90
CA LYS A 292 16.76 16.99 33.85
C LYS A 292 16.80 15.53 33.39
N ASP A 293 15.79 15.07 32.67
CA ASP A 293 15.77 13.70 32.14
C ASP A 293 16.64 13.56 30.89
N MET A 294 16.89 14.67 30.20
CA MET A 294 17.81 14.70 29.06
C MET A 294 19.29 14.66 29.47
N GLU A 295 19.64 15.10 30.68
CA GLU A 295 21.00 14.93 31.24
C GLU A 295 21.29 13.46 31.63
N LYS A 296 20.24 12.67 31.93
CA LYS A 296 20.38 11.22 32.19
C LYS A 296 20.74 10.43 30.93
N LEU A 297 20.57 11.01 29.74
CA LEU A 297 20.94 10.36 28.50
C LEU A 297 22.47 10.31 28.38
N CYS A 298 23.02 9.11 28.55
CA CYS A 298 24.45 8.85 28.37
C CYS A 298 24.91 9.38 27.01
N ILE A 299 25.97 10.19 27.00
CA ILE A 299 26.72 10.57 25.79
C ILE A 299 27.47 9.32 25.32
N PRO A 300 27.16 8.73 24.15
CA PRO A 300 27.96 7.62 23.64
C PRO A 300 29.41 8.08 23.42
N ARG A 301 30.37 7.59 24.21
CA ARG A 301 31.78 7.92 24.00
C ARG A 301 32.20 7.50 22.58
N GLN A 302 32.71 8.43 21.78
CA GLN A 302 33.40 8.07 20.55
C GLN A 302 34.61 7.21 20.94
N ARG A 303 34.65 5.95 20.48
CA ARG A 303 35.93 5.26 20.37
C ARG A 303 36.70 6.01 19.29
N THR A 304 37.57 6.92 19.70
CA THR A 304 38.60 7.46 18.84
C THR A 304 39.33 6.27 18.21
N ARG A 305 39.32 6.19 16.88
CA ARG A 305 40.24 5.30 16.18
C ARG A 305 41.63 5.83 16.51
N LYS A 306 42.37 5.14 17.38
CA LYS A 306 43.83 5.32 17.42
C LYS A 306 44.31 4.99 16.00
N ILE A 307 44.86 6.01 15.36
CA ILE A 307 45.61 5.91 14.10
C ILE A 307 46.83 5.03 14.36
#